data_AF-A0A545SYB2-F1
#
_entry.id   AF-A0A545SYB2-F1
#
_cell.length_a   1.000
_cell.length_b   1.000
_cell.length_c   1.000
_cell.angle_alpha   90.00
_cell.angle_beta   90.00
_cell.angle_gamma   90.00
#
_symmetry.space_group_name_H-M   'P 1'
#
loop_
_entity.id
_entity.type
_entity.pdbx_description
1 polymer ?
#
loop_
_entity_poly.entity_id
_entity_poly.type
_entity_poly.pdbx_seq_one_letter_code
_entity_poly.pdbx_strand_id
1 'polypeptide(L)'
;MLKMLESVLKVRQLLEEKAIARTCEIERQLEQTVAVCEQARQGLADYRRWREGREAELFSQLRTGLHSVSYVSTYRDSLQKLAADEAEMISSAAERERQVGEIQMRLGEARLAQVAAVRSREKITNIIDREKDQQMEIDVKSEDEENDELANLGWYRTDNFLQ
;
A
#
# COMPACT_ATOMS: atom_id res chain seq x y z
N MET A 1 -9.80 22.55 -26.69
CA MET A 1 -10.08 22.10 -25.31
C MET A 1 -9.60 20.68 -25.05
N LEU A 2 -9.93 19.72 -25.92
CA LEU A 2 -9.52 18.31 -25.85
C LEU A 2 -8.02 18.06 -25.58
N LYS A 3 -7.11 18.71 -26.33
CA LYS A 3 -5.64 18.57 -26.11
C LYS A 3 -5.19 18.90 -24.68
N MET A 4 -5.85 19.87 -24.04
CA MET A 4 -5.58 20.22 -22.64
C MET A 4 -6.07 19.12 -21.70
N LEU A 5 -7.28 18.60 -21.92
CA LEU A 5 -7.82 17.50 -21.11
C LEU A 5 -6.99 16.22 -21.24
N GLU A 6 -6.49 15.89 -22.43
CA GLU A 6 -5.57 14.76 -22.65
C GLU A 6 -4.26 14.92 -21.87
N SER A 7 -3.71 16.14 -21.82
CA SER A 7 -2.52 16.43 -21.00
C SER A 7 -2.79 16.24 -19.51
N VAL A 8 -3.98 16.68 -19.03
CA VAL A 8 -4.42 16.47 -17.65
C VAL A 8 -4.62 14.97 -17.36
N LEU A 9 -5.21 14.21 -18.29
CA LEU A 9 -5.36 12.76 -18.15
C LEU A 9 -4.01 12.08 -18.00
N LYS A 10 -3.01 12.47 -18.80
CA LYS A 10 -1.64 11.93 -18.69
C LYS A 10 -1.03 12.21 -17.32
N VAL A 11 -1.21 13.41 -16.78
CA VAL A 11 -0.77 13.74 -15.41
C VAL A 11 -1.49 12.87 -14.37
N ARG A 12 -2.80 12.64 -14.53
CA ARG A 12 -3.56 11.78 -13.61
C ARG A 12 -3.15 10.31 -13.68
N GLN A 13 -2.85 9.78 -14.87
CA GLN A 13 -2.28 8.44 -15.04
C GLN A 13 -0.95 8.30 -14.29
N LEU A 14 -0.03 9.25 -14.45
CA LEU A 14 1.25 9.23 -13.72
C LEU A 14 1.07 9.28 -12.20
N LEU A 15 0.07 10.05 -11.71
CA LEU A 15 -0.23 10.10 -10.27
C LEU A 15 -0.84 8.80 -9.75
N GLU A 16 -1.68 8.14 -10.55
CA GLU A 16 -2.21 6.81 -10.26
C GLU A 16 -1.09 5.77 -10.20
N GLU A 17 -0.24 5.71 -11.23
CA GLU A 17 0.92 4.81 -11.29
C GLU A 17 1.84 5.01 -10.07
N LYS A 18 2.11 6.27 -9.70
CA LYS A 18 2.90 6.60 -8.51
C LYS A 18 2.23 6.14 -7.22
N ALA A 19 0.91 6.27 -7.12
CA ALA A 19 0.16 5.80 -5.95
C ALA A 19 0.18 4.26 -5.85
N ILE A 20 0.00 3.56 -6.97
CA ILE A 20 0.11 2.09 -7.06
C ILE A 20 1.51 1.64 -6.62
N ALA A 21 2.56 2.21 -7.21
CA ALA A 21 3.93 1.87 -6.87
C ALA A 21 4.24 2.11 -5.38
N ARG A 22 3.69 3.19 -4.80
CA ARG A 22 3.83 3.49 -3.38
C ARG A 22 3.13 2.45 -2.50
N THR A 23 1.91 2.03 -2.87
CA THR A 23 1.18 0.97 -2.16
C THR A 23 1.99 -0.33 -2.19
N CYS A 24 2.47 -0.76 -3.37
CA CYS A 24 3.26 -1.99 -3.51
C CYS A 24 4.55 -1.96 -2.68
N GLU A 25 5.25 -0.83 -2.63
CA GLU A 25 6.45 -0.69 -1.80
C GLU A 25 6.12 -0.79 -0.30
N ILE A 26 5.00 -0.23 0.14
CA ILE A 26 4.57 -0.35 1.55
C ILE A 26 4.12 -1.78 1.87
N GLU A 27 3.47 -2.49 0.93
CA GLU A 27 3.10 -3.90 1.09
C GLU A 27 4.33 -4.78 1.25
N ARG A 28 5.36 -4.55 0.43
CA ARG A 28 6.66 -5.23 0.56
C ARG A 28 7.33 -4.93 1.91
N GLN A 29 7.28 -3.67 2.36
CA GLN A 29 7.79 -3.29 3.69
C GLN A 29 7.02 -4.01 4.80
N LEU A 30 5.69 -4.10 4.70
CA LEU A 30 4.85 -4.79 5.66
C LEU A 30 5.20 -6.28 5.74
N GLU A 31 5.34 -6.95 4.60
CA GLU A 31 5.73 -8.36 4.54
C GLU A 31 7.08 -8.60 5.24
N GLN A 32 8.07 -7.76 4.96
CA GLN A 32 9.38 -7.84 5.60
C GLN A 32 9.30 -7.62 7.12
N THR A 33 8.55 -6.62 7.57
CA THR A 33 8.41 -6.33 9.00
C THR A 33 7.61 -7.41 9.74
N VAL A 34 6.59 -7.98 9.11
CA VAL A 34 5.85 -9.13 9.65
C VAL A 34 6.76 -10.34 9.82
N ALA A 35 7.57 -10.68 8.81
CA ALA A 35 8.53 -11.78 8.90
C ALA A 35 9.53 -11.60 10.05
N VAL A 36 10.06 -10.37 10.24
CA VAL A 36 10.96 -10.05 11.36
C VAL A 36 10.23 -10.15 12.71
N CYS A 37 8.97 -9.71 12.79
CA CYS A 37 8.15 -9.83 14.00
C CYS A 37 7.87 -11.30 14.36
N GLU A 38 7.55 -12.13 13.37
CA GLU A 38 7.34 -13.57 13.55
C GLU A 38 8.62 -14.26 14.02
N GLN A 39 9.77 -13.92 13.43
CA GLN A 39 11.07 -14.43 13.86
C GLN A 39 11.37 -14.05 15.31
N ALA A 40 11.09 -12.81 15.73
CA ALA A 40 11.29 -12.37 17.11
C ALA A 40 10.37 -13.13 18.10
N ARG A 41 9.10 -13.34 17.72
CA ARG A 41 8.14 -14.14 18.53
C ARG A 41 8.58 -15.59 18.65
N GLN A 42 9.05 -16.19 17.56
CA GLN A 42 9.58 -17.55 17.57
C GLN A 42 10.82 -17.65 18.47
N GLY A 43 11.76 -16.70 18.34
CA GLY A 43 12.94 -16.63 19.20
C GLY A 43 12.60 -16.54 20.68
N LEU A 44 11.60 -15.73 21.05
CA LEU A 44 11.10 -15.64 22.42
C LEU A 44 10.49 -16.97 22.90
N ALA A 45 9.70 -17.64 22.06
CA ALA A 45 9.09 -18.93 22.40
C ALA A 45 10.16 -20.02 22.61
N ASP A 46 11.16 -20.07 21.73
CA ASP A 46 12.29 -20.99 21.83
C ASP A 46 13.12 -20.70 23.09
N TYR A 47 13.37 -19.42 23.37
CA TYR A 47 14.06 -19.00 24.59
C TYR A 47 13.30 -19.41 25.85
N ARG A 48 11.98 -19.22 25.91
CA ARG A 48 11.16 -19.65 27.05
C ARG A 48 11.27 -21.15 27.32
N ARG A 49 11.16 -21.95 26.26
CA ARG A 49 11.29 -23.41 26.35
C ARG A 49 12.68 -23.82 26.85
N TRP A 50 13.73 -23.17 26.36
CA TRP A 50 15.09 -23.39 26.83
C TRP A 50 15.28 -22.95 28.29
N ARG A 51 14.76 -21.77 28.65
CA ARG A 51 14.84 -21.19 30.00
C ARG A 51 14.22 -22.13 31.03
N GLU A 52 13.03 -22.67 30.76
CA GLU A 52 12.37 -23.64 31.66
C GLU A 52 13.26 -24.85 31.97
N GLY A 53 13.88 -25.45 30.94
CA GLY A 53 14.83 -26.55 31.13
C GLY A 53 16.06 -26.14 31.93
N ARG A 54 16.61 -24.95 31.63
CA ARG A 54 17.78 -24.41 32.32
C ARG A 54 17.50 -24.11 33.79
N GLU A 55 16.35 -23.55 34.10
CA GLU A 55 15.91 -23.31 35.48
C GLU A 55 15.71 -24.62 36.23
N ALA A 56 15.12 -25.65 35.60
CA ALA A 56 14.96 -26.96 36.21
C ALA A 56 16.32 -27.63 36.54
N GLU A 57 17.30 -27.55 35.62
CA GLU A 57 18.68 -28.02 35.87
C GLU A 57 19.31 -27.30 37.06
N LEU A 58 19.20 -25.97 37.05
CA LEU A 58 19.66 -25.09 38.11
C LEU A 58 19.02 -25.51 39.46
N PHE A 59 17.70 -25.64 39.53
CA PHE A 59 17.00 -26.03 40.76
C PHE A 59 17.40 -27.43 41.24
N SER A 60 17.59 -28.38 40.31
CA SER A 60 18.06 -29.71 40.63
C SER A 60 19.45 -29.69 41.28
N GLN A 61 20.38 -28.90 40.73
CA GLN A 61 21.73 -28.74 41.28
C GLN A 61 21.70 -28.20 42.70
N LEU A 62 20.86 -27.17 42.95
CA LEU A 62 20.69 -26.57 44.28
C LEU A 62 20.08 -27.53 45.30
N ARG A 63 19.27 -28.50 44.85
CA ARG A 63 18.64 -29.50 45.73
C ARG A 63 19.59 -30.63 46.11
N THR A 64 20.56 -30.94 45.27
CA THR A 64 21.52 -32.03 45.47
C THR A 64 22.79 -31.53 46.17
N GLY A 65 22.68 -31.16 47.45
CA GLY A 65 23.86 -30.90 48.27
C GLY A 65 23.67 -29.88 49.39
N LEU A 66 24.68 -29.82 50.26
CA LEU A 66 24.90 -28.70 51.18
C LEU A 66 25.69 -27.64 50.43
N HIS A 67 25.03 -26.53 50.07
CA HIS A 67 25.65 -25.44 49.34
C HIS A 67 26.02 -24.29 50.27
N SER A 68 27.12 -23.58 49.96
CA SER A 68 27.46 -22.35 50.65
C SER A 68 26.46 -21.24 50.31
N VAL A 69 26.36 -20.24 51.19
CA VAL A 69 25.55 -19.04 50.93
C VAL A 69 25.99 -18.32 49.65
N SER A 70 27.30 -18.31 49.34
CA SER A 70 27.79 -17.70 48.10
C SER A 70 27.28 -18.43 46.86
N TYR A 71 27.19 -19.76 46.89
CA TYR A 71 26.66 -20.57 45.80
C TYR A 71 25.18 -20.25 45.53
N VAL A 72 24.38 -20.10 46.60
CA VAL A 72 22.97 -19.69 46.48
C VAL A 72 22.84 -18.27 45.93
N SER A 73 23.79 -17.37 46.22
CA SER A 73 23.81 -16.04 45.61
C SER A 73 24.07 -16.12 44.09
N THR A 74 25.08 -16.88 43.66
CA THR A 74 25.39 -17.06 42.22
C THR A 74 24.21 -17.66 41.46
N TYR A 75 23.48 -18.57 42.11
CA TYR A 75 22.25 -19.13 41.58
C TYR A 75 21.17 -18.07 41.32
N ARG A 76 20.88 -17.24 42.33
CA ARG A 76 19.92 -16.14 42.21
C ARG A 76 20.32 -15.18 41.09
N ASP A 77 21.60 -14.83 41.01
CA ASP A 77 22.11 -13.91 39.99
C ASP A 77 21.97 -14.52 38.58
N SER A 78 22.11 -15.84 38.44
CA SER A 78 21.87 -16.56 37.19
C SER A 78 20.39 -16.52 36.78
N LEU A 79 19.46 -16.74 37.71
CA LEU A 79 18.03 -16.63 37.45
C LEU A 79 17.61 -15.20 37.08
N GLN A 80 18.18 -14.20 37.78
CA GLN A 80 17.95 -12.80 37.45
C GLN A 80 18.42 -12.46 36.04
N LYS A 81 19.57 -12.99 35.62
CA LYS A 81 20.06 -12.83 34.25
C LYS A 81 19.10 -13.46 33.23
N LEU A 82 18.65 -14.69 33.45
CA LEU A 82 17.69 -15.35 32.56
C LEU A 82 16.38 -14.56 32.40
N ALA A 83 15.88 -13.99 33.50
CA ALA A 83 14.69 -13.15 33.50
C ALA A 83 14.92 -11.81 32.79
N ALA A 84 16.11 -11.20 32.96
CA ALA A 84 16.48 -9.96 32.27
C ALA A 84 16.58 -10.18 30.76
N ASP A 85 17.22 -11.26 30.33
CA ASP A 85 17.33 -11.64 28.91
C ASP A 85 15.93 -11.88 28.30
N GLU A 86 15.00 -12.53 29.03
CA GLU A 86 13.61 -12.67 28.55
C GLU A 86 12.91 -11.32 28.43
N ALA A 87 13.06 -10.44 29.42
CA ALA A 87 12.44 -9.13 29.42
C ALA A 87 12.91 -8.28 28.23
N GLU A 88 14.19 -8.39 27.86
CA GLU A 88 14.73 -7.77 26.65
C GLU A 88 14.10 -8.34 25.38
N MET A 89 13.97 -9.66 25.27
CA MET A 89 13.30 -10.30 24.13
C MET A 89 11.82 -9.94 24.03
N ILE A 90 11.10 -9.86 25.15
CA ILE A 90 9.69 -9.40 25.20
C ILE A 90 9.59 -7.96 24.71
N SER A 91 10.46 -7.08 25.21
CA SER A 91 10.50 -5.67 24.78
C SER A 91 10.77 -5.56 23.28
N SER A 92 11.73 -6.35 22.77
CA SER A 92 12.05 -6.41 21.35
C SER A 92 10.87 -6.88 20.50
N ALA A 93 10.17 -7.94 20.90
CA ALA A 93 8.99 -8.45 20.21
C ALA A 93 7.86 -7.40 20.19
N ALA A 94 7.60 -6.74 21.32
CA ALA A 94 6.59 -5.68 21.43
C ALA A 94 6.92 -4.47 20.53
N GLU A 95 8.20 -4.09 20.43
CA GLU A 95 8.66 -3.04 19.51
C GLU A 95 8.37 -3.42 18.04
N ARG A 96 8.68 -4.66 17.65
CA ARG A 96 8.40 -5.15 16.29
C ARG A 96 6.91 -5.19 15.98
N GLU A 97 6.08 -5.59 16.94
CA GLU A 97 4.62 -5.55 16.80
C GLU A 97 4.10 -4.13 16.58
N ARG A 98 4.64 -3.15 17.30
CA ARG A 98 4.31 -1.74 17.09
C ARG A 98 4.68 -1.28 15.67
N GLN A 99 5.87 -1.64 15.20
CA GLN A 99 6.32 -1.33 13.83
C GLN A 99 5.39 -1.93 12.77
N VAL A 100 4.90 -3.16 12.96
CA VAL A 100 3.89 -3.76 12.08
C VAL A 100 2.63 -2.89 12.05
N GLY A 101 2.13 -2.47 13.22
CA GLY A 101 0.95 -1.60 13.32
C GLY A 101 1.12 -0.25 12.61
N GLU A 102 2.27 0.40 12.76
CA GLU A 102 2.59 1.67 12.09
C GLU A 102 2.62 1.52 10.57
N ILE A 103 3.21 0.44 10.05
CA ILE A 103 3.24 0.18 8.61
C ILE A 103 1.86 -0.17 8.07
N GLN A 104 1.04 -0.92 8.83
CA GLN A 104 -0.36 -1.20 8.46
C GLN A 104 -1.19 0.08 8.35
N MET A 105 -1.01 1.02 9.29
CA MET A 105 -1.66 2.34 9.19
C MET A 105 -1.24 3.08 7.92
N ARG A 106 0.07 3.15 7.64
CA ARG A 106 0.60 3.77 6.41
C ARG A 106 0.09 3.08 5.15
N LEU A 107 -0.10 1.76 5.17
CA LEU A 107 -0.69 1.01 4.06
C LEU A 107 -2.16 1.41 3.85
N GLY A 108 -2.91 1.57 4.93
CA GLY A 108 -4.29 2.06 4.87
C GLY A 108 -4.38 3.44 4.21
N GLU A 109 -3.54 4.37 4.63
CA GLU A 109 -3.45 5.72 4.02
C GLU A 109 -3.06 5.66 2.54
N ALA A 110 -2.07 4.84 2.19
CA ALA A 110 -1.63 4.67 0.80
C ALA A 110 -2.73 4.09 -0.10
N ARG A 111 -3.48 3.09 0.39
CA ARG A 111 -4.62 2.51 -0.33
C ARG A 111 -5.74 3.53 -0.55
N LEU A 112 -6.04 4.35 0.46
CA LEU A 112 -7.01 5.45 0.30
C LEU A 112 -6.55 6.47 -0.76
N ALA A 113 -5.26 6.83 -0.75
CA ALA A 113 -4.68 7.72 -1.75
C ALA A 113 -4.72 7.11 -3.17
N GLN A 114 -4.43 5.82 -3.31
CA GLN A 114 -4.53 5.08 -4.57
C GLN A 114 -5.97 5.10 -5.12
N VAL A 115 -6.97 4.79 -4.28
CA VAL A 115 -8.38 4.87 -4.69
C VAL A 115 -8.77 6.28 -5.12
N ALA A 116 -8.30 7.30 -4.40
CA ALA A 116 -8.55 8.70 -4.77
C ALA A 116 -7.92 9.06 -6.14
N ALA A 117 -6.70 8.57 -6.41
CA ALA A 117 -6.01 8.80 -7.67
C ALA A 117 -6.75 8.14 -8.86
N VAL A 118 -7.16 6.87 -8.71
CA VAL A 118 -7.95 6.13 -9.72
C VAL A 118 -9.26 6.87 -10.02
N ARG A 119 -10.02 7.23 -8.98
CA ARG A 119 -11.28 8.00 -9.15
C ARG A 119 -11.04 9.35 -9.83
N SER A 120 -9.92 10.00 -9.53
CA SER A 120 -9.58 11.27 -10.18
C SER A 120 -9.25 11.08 -11.67
N ARG A 121 -8.59 9.98 -12.07
CA ARG A 121 -8.35 9.67 -13.48
C ARG A 121 -9.65 9.35 -14.21
N GLU A 122 -10.50 8.52 -13.61
CA GLU A 122 -11.81 8.15 -14.17
C GLU A 122 -12.68 9.37 -14.44
N LYS A 123 -12.73 10.34 -13.51
CA LYS A 123 -13.46 11.60 -13.70
C LYS A 123 -13.00 12.36 -14.94
N ILE A 124 -11.69 12.47 -15.17
CA ILE A 124 -11.15 13.16 -16.35
C ILE A 124 -11.43 12.36 -17.63
N THR A 125 -11.35 11.03 -17.57
CA THR A 125 -11.69 10.14 -18.69
C THR A 125 -13.14 10.38 -19.14
N ASN A 126 -14.09 10.37 -18.19
CA ASN A 126 -15.50 10.62 -18.48
C ASN A 126 -15.77 12.02 -19.06
N ILE A 127 -14.98 13.03 -18.68
CA ILE A 127 -15.09 14.38 -19.27
C ILE A 127 -14.60 14.36 -20.72
N ILE A 128 -13.47 13.71 -20.99
CA ILE A 128 -12.93 13.59 -22.35
C ILE A 128 -13.91 12.86 -23.26
N ASP A 129 -14.52 11.78 -22.79
CA ASP A 129 -15.47 11.01 -23.59
C ASP A 129 -16.69 11.87 -23.98
N ARG A 130 -17.24 12.64 -23.03
CA ARG A 130 -18.33 13.59 -23.31
C ARG A 130 -17.94 14.69 -24.28
N GLU A 131 -16.74 15.24 -24.16
CA GLU A 131 -16.24 16.27 -25.08
C GLU A 131 -16.02 15.73 -26.49
N LYS A 132 -15.61 14.46 -26.62
CA LYS A 132 -15.52 13.78 -27.92
C LYS A 132 -16.89 13.54 -28.53
N ASP A 133 -17.86 13.10 -27.74
CA ASP A 133 -19.25 12.92 -28.20
C ASP A 133 -19.85 14.25 -28.70
N GLN A 134 -19.62 15.34 -27.96
CA GLN A 134 -20.06 16.68 -28.36
C GLN A 134 -19.36 17.18 -29.63
N GLN A 135 -18.04 16.97 -29.75
CA GLN A 135 -17.31 17.35 -30.95
C GLN A 135 -17.83 16.57 -32.17
N MET A 136 -18.07 15.27 -32.03
CA MET A 136 -18.64 14.44 -33.10
C MET A 136 -20.04 14.92 -33.51
N GLU A 137 -20.89 15.30 -32.55
CA GLU A 137 -22.22 15.86 -32.84
C GLU A 137 -22.13 17.20 -33.61
N ILE A 138 -21.14 18.05 -33.29
CA ILE A 138 -20.89 19.29 -34.02
C ILE A 138 -20.40 18.99 -35.44
N ASP A 139 -19.46 18.06 -35.59
CA ASP A 139 -18.88 17.71 -36.88
C ASP A 139 -19.97 17.15 -37.83
N VAL A 140 -20.82 16.23 -37.34
CA VAL A 140 -21.96 15.69 -38.11
C VAL A 140 -22.94 16.81 -38.53
N LYS A 141 -23.28 17.72 -37.62
CA LYS A 141 -24.18 18.84 -37.96
C LYS A 141 -23.56 19.78 -39.00
N SER A 142 -22.26 20.04 -38.92
CA SER A 142 -21.58 20.87 -39.91
C SER A 142 -21.53 20.20 -41.29
N GLU A 143 -21.33 18.87 -41.34
CA GLU A 143 -21.39 18.12 -42.60
C GLU A 143 -22.80 18.14 -43.21
N ASP A 144 -23.84 18.01 -42.39
CA ASP A 144 -25.24 18.10 -42.83
C ASP A 144 -25.57 19.51 -43.38
N GLU A 145 -25.15 20.57 -42.67
CA GLU A 145 -25.33 21.96 -43.12
C GLU A 145 -24.58 22.25 -44.43
N GLU A 146 -23.32 21.80 -44.56
CA GLU A 146 -22.53 21.93 -45.79
C GLU A 146 -23.20 21.18 -46.97
N ASN A 147 -23.74 19.98 -46.72
CA ASN A 147 -24.46 19.20 -47.72
C ASN A 147 -25.75 19.91 -48.17
N ASP A 148 -26.51 20.49 -47.25
CA ASP A 148 -27.72 21.26 -47.55
C ASP A 148 -27.41 22.55 -48.34
N GLU A 149 -26.33 23.25 -48.00
CA GLU A 149 -25.85 24.42 -48.77
C GLU A 149 -25.45 24.03 -50.19
N LEU A 150 -24.69 22.94 -50.35
CA LEU A 150 -24.30 22.42 -51.66
C LEU A 150 -25.50 21.96 -52.49
N ALA A 151 -26.47 21.30 -51.87
CA ALA A 151 -27.71 20.92 -52.53
C ALA A 151 -28.45 22.15 -53.05
N ASN A 152 -28.66 23.17 -52.21
CA ASN A 152 -29.31 24.42 -52.61
C ASN A 152 -28.59 25.12 -53.77
N LEU A 153 -27.25 25.20 -53.75
CA LEU A 153 -26.45 25.76 -54.85
C LEU A 153 -26.53 24.94 -56.14
N GLY A 154 -26.69 23.62 -56.04
CA GLY A 154 -26.92 22.72 -57.17
C GLY A 154 -28.24 22.99 -57.89
N TRP A 155 -29.32 23.21 -57.13
CA TRP A 155 -30.64 23.58 -57.67
C TRP A 155 -30.61 24.94 -58.40
N TYR A 156 -29.90 25.94 -57.86
CA TYR A 156 -29.74 27.24 -58.53
C TYR A 156 -28.93 27.20 -59.84
N ARG A 157 -28.10 26.17 -60.06
CA ARG A 157 -27.34 25.98 -61.31
C ARG A 157 -28.15 25.28 -62.40
N THR A 158 -29.07 24.39 -62.06
CA THR A 158 -29.89 23.67 -63.05
C THR A 158 -31.01 24.54 -63.63
N ASP A 159 -31.56 25.48 -62.85
CA ASP A 159 -32.65 26.34 -63.29
C ASP A 159 -32.20 27.47 -64.25
N ASN A 160 -30.91 27.86 -64.23
CA ASN A 160 -30.35 28.86 -65.13
C ASN A 160 -29.87 28.30 -66.50
N PHE A 161 -29.99 26.99 -66.75
CA PHE A 161 -29.62 26.36 -68.03
C PHE A 161 -30.82 26.05 -68.94
N LEU A 162 -32.05 26.35 -68.48
CA LEU A 162 -33.31 26.07 -69.21
C LEU A 162 -34.06 27.35 -69.65
N GLN A 163 -33.43 28.53 -69.60
CA GLN A 163 -33.89 29.76 -70.25
C GLN A 163 -33.00 30.11 -71.44
#